data_AF-Q2PJN5-F1
#
_entry.id   AF-Q2PJN5-F1
#
_cell.length_a   1.000
_cell.length_b   1.000
_cell.length_c   1.000
_cell.angle_alpha   90.00
_cell.angle_beta   90.00
_cell.angle_gamma   90.00
#
_symmetry.space_group_name_H-M   'P 1'
#
loop_
_entity.id
_entity.type
_entity.pdbx_description
1 polymer ?
#
loop_
_entity_poly.entity_id
_entity_poly.type
_entity_poly.pdbx_seq_one_letter_code
_entity_poly.pdbx_strand_id
1 'polypeptide(L)'
;FEGIPYASAPTGEDRFKAPLPVPIWLETLEAVDKNIICPQYNDKSHPMHDPSKRIVEDCLIANVFVPDTDETNLPVVVYVHGGAYQIGNGLFLTPEDLVKQGNIIVVNFNYRLGIHGFLCLGTEGAPGNAGLK
;
A
#
# COMPACT_ATOMS: atom_id res chain seq x y z
N PHE A 1 2.05 -4.40 -12.74
CA PHE A 1 3.17 -4.50 -11.80
C PHE A 1 2.61 -4.46 -10.38
N GLU A 2 2.99 -5.39 -9.52
CA GLU A 2 2.39 -5.57 -8.20
C GLU A 2 3.48 -5.65 -7.12
N GLY A 3 3.32 -4.93 -6.02
CA GLY A 3 4.26 -5.01 -4.90
C GLY A 3 5.54 -4.18 -5.03
N ILE A 4 5.51 -3.04 -5.73
CA ILE A 4 6.66 -2.13 -5.86
C ILE A 4 6.84 -1.34 -4.56
N PRO A 5 7.97 -1.44 -3.83
CA PRO A 5 8.21 -0.61 -2.65
C PRO A 5 8.26 0.88 -3.03
N TYR A 6 7.49 1.72 -2.33
CA TYR A 6 7.56 3.18 -2.49
C TYR A 6 8.17 3.88 -1.26
N ALA A 7 8.23 3.18 -0.14
CA ALA A 7 8.84 3.61 1.11
C ALA A 7 9.16 2.37 1.96
N SER A 8 9.90 2.56 3.05
CA SER A 8 10.04 1.53 4.09
C SER A 8 9.24 1.90 5.33
N ALA A 9 8.57 0.92 5.94
CA ALA A 9 7.95 1.15 7.24
C ALA A 9 9.03 1.10 8.34
N PRO A 10 9.12 2.13 9.21
CA PRO A 10 9.99 2.03 10.38
C PRO A 10 9.49 0.92 11.31
N THR A 11 10.41 0.28 12.02
CA THR A 11 10.13 -0.80 12.98
C THR A 11 10.75 -0.48 14.35
N GLY A 12 10.47 -1.29 15.37
CA GLY A 12 11.04 -1.09 16.71
C GLY A 12 10.59 0.23 17.34
N GLU A 13 11.54 1.02 17.85
CA GLU A 13 11.26 2.31 18.52
C GLU A 13 10.66 3.37 17.58
N ASP A 14 10.91 3.24 16.27
CA ASP A 14 10.43 4.19 15.26
C ASP A 14 9.09 3.78 14.63
N ARG A 15 8.48 2.67 15.06
CA ARG A 15 7.29 2.04 14.45
C ARG A 15 6.14 3.02 14.12
N PHE A 16 5.94 4.03 14.96
CA PHE A 16 4.82 4.99 14.84
C PHE A 16 5.21 6.32 14.16
N LYS A 17 6.46 6.45 13.70
CA LYS A 17 6.98 7.64 13.00
C LYS A 17 6.67 7.59 11.50
N ALA A 18 7.00 8.65 10.77
CA ALA A 18 6.82 8.75 9.32
C ALA A 18 7.54 7.62 8.55
N PRO A 19 7.12 7.29 7.32
CA PRO A 19 7.84 6.34 6.48
C PRO A 19 9.30 6.75 6.26
N LEU A 20 10.16 5.75 6.08
CA LEU A 20 11.55 5.93 5.68
C LEU A 20 11.66 5.95 4.15
N PRO A 21 12.75 6.48 3.58
CA PRO A 21 13.01 6.40 2.15
C PRO A 21 12.90 4.96 1.62
N VAL A 22 12.58 4.85 0.33
CA VAL A 22 12.47 3.56 -0.36
C VAL A 22 13.77 2.74 -0.23
N PRO A 23 13.70 1.40 -0.06
CA PRO A 23 14.87 0.54 -0.14
C PRO A 23 15.61 0.74 -1.47
N ILE A 24 16.93 0.68 -1.43
CA ILE A 24 17.75 0.65 -2.64
C ILE A 24 17.97 -0.81 -3.02
N TRP A 25 17.71 -1.16 -4.27
CA TRP A 25 18.04 -2.47 -4.85
C TRP A 25 18.99 -2.28 -6.04
N LEU A 26 19.97 -3.19 -6.16
CA LEU A 26 20.99 -3.15 -7.22
C LEU A 26 20.62 -3.99 -8.45
N GLU A 27 19.74 -4.97 -8.26
CA GLU A 27 19.29 -5.90 -9.30
C GLU A 27 17.83 -5.63 -9.68
N THR A 28 17.38 -6.19 -10.80
CA THR A 28 15.98 -6.06 -11.22
C THR A 28 15.03 -6.58 -10.13
N LEU A 29 14.05 -5.75 -9.77
CA LEU A 29 12.98 -6.14 -8.86
C LEU A 29 11.84 -6.82 -9.64
N GLU A 30 11.56 -8.08 -9.31
CA GLU A 30 10.39 -8.81 -9.81
C GLU A 30 9.11 -8.37 -9.07
N ALA A 31 8.43 -7.35 -9.61
CA ALA A 31 7.21 -6.78 -9.04
C ALA A 31 5.95 -7.61 -9.38
N VAL A 32 5.81 -8.75 -8.70
CA VAL A 32 4.70 -9.73 -8.87
C VAL A 32 4.00 -10.14 -7.57
N ASP A 33 4.37 -9.57 -6.42
CA ASP A 33 3.80 -9.97 -5.12
C ASP A 33 2.55 -9.16 -4.75
N LYS A 34 1.39 -9.80 -4.91
CA LYS A 34 0.07 -9.25 -4.58
C LYS A 34 -0.42 -9.53 -3.16
N ASN A 35 0.39 -10.21 -2.34
CA ASN A 35 -0.08 -10.77 -1.07
C ASN A 35 0.34 -9.96 0.15
N ILE A 36 1.15 -8.91 -0.02
CA ILE A 36 1.59 -8.05 1.09
C ILE A 36 0.48 -7.08 1.50
N ILE A 37 0.09 -7.11 2.78
CA ILE A 37 -0.83 -6.14 3.39
C ILE A 37 -0.28 -5.61 4.71
N CYS A 38 -0.69 -4.39 5.07
CA CYS A 38 -0.29 -3.75 6.32
C CYS A 38 -0.92 -4.42 7.56
N PRO A 39 -0.31 -4.26 8.76
CA PRO A 39 -0.89 -4.73 10.02
C PRO A 39 -2.29 -4.15 10.23
N GLN A 40 -3.26 -5.05 10.35
CA GLN A 40 -4.67 -4.72 10.45
C GLN A 40 -5.43 -5.85 11.16
N TYR A 41 -6.66 -5.57 11.59
CA TYR A 41 -7.54 -6.60 12.13
C TYR A 41 -7.83 -7.66 11.06
N ASN A 42 -7.47 -8.92 11.32
CA ASN A 42 -7.59 -10.02 10.36
C ASN A 42 -8.01 -11.33 11.04
N ASP A 43 -8.98 -11.26 11.95
CA ASP A 43 -9.55 -12.46 12.56
C ASP A 43 -10.24 -13.35 11.50
N LYS A 44 -10.19 -14.67 11.66
CA LYS A 44 -10.76 -15.63 10.69
C LYS A 44 -12.28 -15.47 10.50
N SER A 45 -12.98 -14.93 11.50
CA SER A 45 -14.41 -14.64 11.42
C SER A 45 -14.72 -13.34 10.67
N HIS A 46 -13.71 -12.52 10.37
CA HIS A 46 -13.90 -11.24 9.70
C HIS A 46 -14.23 -11.46 8.21
N PRO A 47 -15.27 -10.81 7.64
CA PRO A 47 -15.67 -11.00 6.24
C PRO A 47 -14.59 -10.67 5.21
N MET A 48 -13.62 -9.81 5.57
CA MET A 48 -12.50 -9.45 4.72
C MET A 48 -11.23 -10.27 4.99
N HIS A 49 -11.32 -11.34 5.78
CA HIS A 49 -10.19 -12.23 6.01
C HIS A 49 -9.83 -12.95 4.71
N ASP A 50 -8.58 -12.78 4.28
CA ASP A 50 -8.00 -13.50 3.16
C ASP A 50 -6.75 -14.24 3.62
N PRO A 51 -6.79 -15.59 3.69
CA PRO A 51 -5.65 -16.38 4.17
C PRO A 51 -4.46 -16.38 3.21
N SER A 52 -4.62 -15.90 1.96
CA SER A 52 -3.51 -15.73 1.03
C SER A 52 -2.65 -14.51 1.34
N LYS A 53 -3.16 -13.55 2.14
CA LYS A 53 -2.45 -12.31 2.46
C LYS A 53 -1.45 -12.51 3.61
N ARG A 54 -0.26 -11.96 3.42
CA ARG A 54 0.82 -11.88 4.40
C ARG A 54 0.79 -10.51 5.06
N ILE A 55 0.54 -10.50 6.37
CA ILE A 55 0.59 -9.29 7.19
C ILE A 55 2.04 -9.04 7.60
N VAL A 56 2.60 -7.92 7.17
CA VAL A 56 3.98 -7.51 7.49
C VAL A 56 4.01 -6.02 7.83
N GLU A 57 4.90 -5.57 8.71
CA GLU A 57 5.06 -4.14 9.03
C GLU A 57 5.57 -3.36 7.81
N ASP A 58 6.54 -3.92 7.08
CA ASP A 58 7.06 -3.34 5.84
C ASP A 58 6.12 -3.65 4.66
N CYS A 59 5.02 -2.91 4.63
CA CYS A 59 3.90 -3.11 3.71
C CYS A 59 3.71 -1.97 2.70
N LEU A 60 4.61 -0.98 2.68
CA LEU A 60 4.48 0.24 1.87
C LEU A 60 4.84 -0.02 0.40
N ILE A 61 3.93 -0.71 -0.25
CA ILE A 61 4.02 -1.10 -1.66
C ILE A 61 2.92 -0.45 -2.51
N ALA A 62 3.23 -0.25 -3.78
CA ALA A 62 2.34 0.23 -4.82
C ALA A 62 2.18 -0.81 -5.93
N ASN A 63 1.06 -0.71 -6.63
CA ASN A 63 0.70 -1.53 -7.79
C ASN A 63 0.40 -0.57 -8.93
N VAL A 64 0.94 -0.86 -10.11
CA VAL A 64 0.80 -0.03 -11.31
C VAL A 64 0.15 -0.87 -12.40
N PHE A 65 -0.99 -0.39 -12.88
CA PHE A 65 -1.76 -0.99 -13.96
C PHE A 65 -1.67 -0.08 -15.19
N VAL A 66 -1.20 -0.65 -16.29
CA VAL A 66 -0.98 0.06 -17.55
C VAL A 66 -1.84 -0.57 -18.64
N PRO A 67 -2.44 0.23 -19.54
CA PRO A 67 -3.16 -0.30 -20.70
C PRO A 67 -2.17 -0.86 -21.72
N ASP A 68 -2.64 -1.80 -22.53
CA ASP A 68 -1.89 -2.33 -23.68
C ASP A 68 -1.97 -1.33 -24.84
N THR A 69 -1.00 -0.40 -24.89
CA THR A 69 -0.95 0.70 -25.85
C THR A 69 0.47 1.22 -26.02
N ASP A 70 0.75 1.81 -27.18
CA ASP A 70 2.00 2.54 -27.46
C ASP A 70 1.89 4.05 -27.15
N GLU A 71 0.71 4.51 -26.73
CA GLU A 71 0.51 5.91 -26.35
C GLU A 71 1.34 6.31 -25.11
N THR A 72 1.86 7.53 -25.13
CA THR A 72 2.67 8.09 -24.04
C THR A 72 1.95 9.26 -23.37
N ASN A 73 2.38 9.63 -22.16
CA ASN A 73 1.79 10.73 -21.38
C ASN A 73 0.30 10.52 -21.05
N LEU A 74 -0.07 9.27 -20.74
CA LEU A 74 -1.42 8.92 -20.31
C LEU A 74 -1.77 9.56 -18.96
N PRO A 75 -3.05 9.89 -18.73
CA PRO A 75 -3.51 10.33 -17.41
C PRO A 75 -3.30 9.24 -16.36
N VAL A 76 -2.95 9.66 -15.15
CA VAL A 76 -2.72 8.78 -13.99
C VAL A 76 -3.81 9.00 -12.95
N VAL A 77 -4.49 7.93 -12.56
CA VAL A 77 -5.40 7.93 -11.41
C VAL A 77 -4.72 7.21 -10.25
N VAL A 78 -4.55 7.91 -9.13
CA VAL A 78 -4.04 7.34 -7.88
C VAL A 78 -5.22 7.02 -6.97
N TYR A 79 -5.41 5.75 -6.64
CA TYR A 79 -6.50 5.28 -5.80
C TYR A 79 -6.02 4.96 -4.38
N VAL A 80 -6.65 5.62 -3.41
CA VAL A 80 -6.45 5.38 -1.98
C VAL A 80 -7.60 4.50 -1.48
N HIS A 81 -7.30 3.30 -0.99
CA HIS A 81 -8.35 2.40 -0.52
C HIS A 81 -9.00 2.90 0.78
N GLY A 82 -10.29 2.58 0.94
CA GLY A 82 -11.04 2.81 2.17
C GLY A 82 -10.75 1.77 3.26
N GLY A 83 -11.69 1.62 4.20
CA GLY A 83 -11.58 0.68 5.33
C GLY A 83 -11.40 1.36 6.69
N ALA A 84 -11.94 2.57 6.83
CA ALA A 84 -11.98 3.35 8.07
C ALA A 84 -10.61 3.55 8.75
N TYR A 85 -9.52 3.58 7.98
CA TYR A 85 -8.14 3.61 8.46
C TYR A 85 -7.72 2.39 9.31
N GLN A 86 -8.52 1.34 9.38
CA GLN A 86 -8.27 0.15 10.21
C GLN A 86 -7.92 -1.09 9.40
N ILE A 87 -8.50 -1.23 8.21
CA ILE A 87 -8.38 -2.39 7.33
C ILE A 87 -8.30 -1.96 5.86
N GLY A 88 -7.94 -2.88 4.96
CA GLY A 88 -7.83 -2.66 3.52
C GLY A 88 -6.41 -2.87 2.99
N ASN A 89 -6.28 -2.82 1.67
CA ASN A 89 -5.01 -2.87 0.96
C ASN A 89 -5.17 -2.29 -0.46
N GLY A 90 -4.06 -2.02 -1.14
CA GLY A 90 -4.04 -1.42 -2.48
C GLY A 90 -4.70 -2.28 -3.57
N LEU A 91 -4.83 -3.59 -3.36
CA LEU A 91 -5.50 -4.50 -4.30
C LEU A 91 -6.94 -4.83 -3.88
N PHE A 92 -7.52 -4.04 -2.99
CA PHE A 92 -8.89 -4.26 -2.55
C PHE A 92 -9.92 -3.98 -3.67
N LEU A 93 -9.52 -3.20 -4.69
CA LEU A 93 -10.26 -3.03 -5.96
C LEU A 93 -9.25 -3.11 -7.12
N THR A 94 -9.50 -3.98 -8.10
CA THR A 94 -8.67 -4.08 -9.32
C THR A 94 -9.25 -3.20 -10.43
N PRO A 95 -8.45 -2.31 -11.06
CA PRO A 95 -8.95 -1.31 -12.00
C PRO A 95 -8.93 -1.78 -13.46
N GLU A 96 -9.07 -3.08 -13.72
CA GLU A 96 -8.80 -3.69 -15.04
C GLU A 96 -9.63 -3.06 -16.17
N ASP A 97 -10.94 -2.92 -15.97
CA ASP A 97 -11.83 -2.32 -16.97
C ASP A 97 -11.56 -0.83 -17.18
N LEU A 98 -11.26 -0.11 -16.10
CA LEU A 98 -10.97 1.32 -16.14
C LEU A 98 -9.69 1.59 -16.95
N VAL A 99 -8.65 0.79 -16.72
CA VAL A 99 -7.37 0.87 -17.44
C VAL A 99 -7.59 0.57 -18.92
N LYS A 100 -8.26 -0.55 -19.24
CA LYS A 100 -8.48 -1.00 -20.63
C LYS A 100 -9.37 -0.06 -21.44
N GLN A 101 -10.46 0.42 -20.86
CA GLN A 101 -11.46 1.22 -21.58
C GLN A 101 -11.09 2.71 -21.60
N GLY A 102 -10.48 3.20 -20.53
CA GLY A 102 -10.16 4.62 -20.36
C GLY A 102 -8.84 5.03 -20.98
N ASN A 103 -7.99 4.08 -21.38
CA ASN A 103 -6.61 4.32 -21.76
C ASN A 103 -5.87 5.15 -20.69
N ILE A 104 -5.99 4.73 -19.43
CA ILE A 104 -5.42 5.43 -18.27
C ILE A 104 -4.51 4.51 -17.48
N ILE A 105 -3.51 5.10 -16.82
CA ILE A 105 -2.69 4.40 -15.85
C ILE A 105 -3.38 4.49 -14.48
N VAL A 106 -3.46 3.37 -13.77
CA VAL A 106 -3.96 3.36 -12.39
C VAL A 106 -2.87 2.92 -11.44
N VAL A 107 -2.71 3.67 -10.34
CA VAL A 107 -1.80 3.35 -9.25
C VAL A 107 -2.59 3.18 -7.97
N ASN A 108 -2.48 2.01 -7.36
CA ASN A 108 -3.04 1.75 -6.03
C ASN A 108 -1.91 1.40 -5.08
N PHE A 109 -2.07 1.67 -3.79
CA PHE A 109 -0.99 1.43 -2.83
C PHE A 109 -1.53 1.05 -1.45
N ASN A 110 -0.67 0.43 -0.67
CA ASN A 110 -0.89 0.20 0.75
C ASN A 110 -0.41 1.41 1.55
N TYR A 111 -1.16 1.84 2.56
CA TYR A 111 -0.69 2.77 3.60
C TYR A 111 -0.84 2.12 4.97
N ARG A 112 -0.08 2.57 5.97
CA ARG A 112 -0.15 2.02 7.34
C ARG A 112 -1.52 2.27 7.96
N LEU A 113 -2.07 1.25 8.61
CA LEU A 113 -3.41 1.22 9.18
C LEU A 113 -3.38 1.11 10.71
N GLY A 114 -4.53 1.32 11.34
CA GLY A 114 -4.74 1.14 12.77
C GLY A 114 -3.71 1.88 13.62
N ILE A 115 -3.22 1.21 14.66
CA ILE A 115 -2.21 1.77 15.56
C ILE A 115 -0.89 2.12 14.85
N HIS A 116 -0.52 1.38 13.79
CA HIS A 116 0.73 1.62 13.06
C HIS A 116 0.66 2.87 12.18
N GLY A 117 -0.54 3.23 11.69
CA GLY A 117 -0.76 4.40 10.86
C GLY A 117 -1.16 5.66 11.63
N PHE A 118 -1.84 5.50 12.77
CA PHE A 118 -2.62 6.60 13.35
C PHE A 118 -2.48 6.77 14.87
N LEU A 119 -1.58 6.03 15.54
CA LEU A 119 -1.28 6.30 16.95
C LEU A 119 -0.74 7.72 17.13
N CYS A 120 -1.39 8.50 17.99
CA CYS A 120 -0.97 9.84 18.37
C CYS A 120 -0.93 9.94 19.89
N LEU A 121 0.27 10.10 20.44
CA LEU A 121 0.49 10.37 21.87
C LEU A 121 0.92 11.82 22.12
N GLY A 122 1.01 12.64 21.07
CA GLY A 122 1.53 14.00 21.17
C GLY A 122 3.04 14.05 21.46
N THR A 123 3.78 12.99 21.15
CA THR A 123 5.23 12.87 21.36
C THR A 123 5.96 12.69 20.03
N GLU A 124 7.28 12.92 20.02
CA GLU A 124 8.12 12.67 18.83
C GLU A 124 8.12 11.19 18.40
N GLY A 125 7.96 10.26 19.35
CA GLY A 125 7.89 8.83 19.08
C GLY A 125 6.58 8.38 18.44
N ALA A 126 5.48 9.08 18.71
CA ALA A 126 4.16 8.79 18.15
C ALA A 126 3.41 10.09 17.80
N PRO A 127 3.83 10.77 16.72
CA PRO A 127 3.32 12.08 16.34
C PRO A 127 1.95 12.05 15.65
N GLY A 128 1.40 10.86 15.37
CA GLY A 128 0.17 10.69 14.58
C GLY A 128 0.37 10.76 13.07
N ASN A 129 -0.67 10.33 12.35
CA ASN A 129 -0.82 10.43 10.90
C ASN A 129 0.34 9.81 10.09
N ALA A 130 0.98 8.77 10.62
CA ALA A 130 2.05 8.03 9.95
C ALA A 130 1.60 7.38 8.64
N GLY A 131 0.30 7.06 8.50
CA GLY A 131 -0.33 6.55 7.28
C GLY A 131 -0.76 7.61 6.28
N LEU A 132 -0.69 8.91 6.62
CA LEU A 132 -0.97 10.03 5.70
C LEU A 132 0.29 10.74 5.21
N LYS A 133 1.46 10.25 5.62
CA LYS A 133 2.78 10.80 5.30
C LYS A 133 3.45 9.99 4.20
#